data_AF-A0A536FHW6-F1
#
_entry.id   AF-A0A536FHW6-F1
#
_cell.length_a   1.000
_cell.length_b   1.000
_cell.length_c   1.000
_cell.angle_alpha   90.00
_cell.angle_beta   90.00
_cell.angle_gamma   90.00
#
_symmetry.space_group_name_H-M   'P 1'
#
loop_
_entity.id
_entity.type
_entity.pdbx_description
1 polymer ?
#
loop_
_entity_poly.entity_id
_entity_poly.type
_entity_poly.pdbx_seq_one_letter_code
_entity_poly.pdbx_strand_id
1 'polypeptide(L)'
;MSSPAAYARPVQQNPALTLMPRTITVRGLGTESWRPFAAAAAAAAVVSVLFVAWTANRWVSDSATIALDDIGEAVAAFIAAGSCGLAAWRNSDRVRVAWSLFSASALSWALGEVVWSWYEVFQGQSVPFPSAADAGFLLAIPLAIAGVFAFTSAPRRLATRGEAVLAGAIVALSLLFVAWGFGLGKVYETSPATPAAQLIGLAYPVGDIVTATVLVLALRRARRGDVGRMALLLGGLASVALSDSMFAYLTANGTYGAIGSVLDAGWVVGYLLIALAPLWPARRVTEETQEGPIELWQLALPWVATLVAAVTAVRLALVDQNLDRFATVLAGGIGLLFVANQVLSHRDSLDLLHKSRRAENQLGRRNSLLDEIISHAPLGIARVGPDMNIVDVNPRMAALLRIGAQEMVGTPVARFLHPDEFSRVFQIFQPLWRGDVDTVESDSRAIRADNTEVWLHWSATGVRNAAGRIDYFLAMYEDTDAEHAANESAAAHLAGLERLNRLKSEFVSLVSHEFRTALVGISGFS
;
A
#
# COMPACT_ATOMS: atom_id res chain seq x y z
N MET A 1 29.85 48.72 -27.81
CA MET A 1 29.09 47.62 -28.43
C MET A 1 28.63 46.70 -27.32
N SER A 2 27.32 46.55 -27.24
CA SER A 2 26.54 45.95 -26.16
C SER A 2 26.39 44.43 -26.34
N SER A 3 26.48 43.71 -25.22
CA SER A 3 26.24 42.27 -25.09
C SER A 3 24.80 41.88 -25.46
N PRO A 4 24.55 40.73 -26.12
CA PRO A 4 23.24 40.10 -26.15
C PRO A 4 23.25 38.80 -25.35
N ALA A 5 22.87 38.89 -24.08
CA ALA A 5 22.24 37.80 -23.36
C ALA A 5 20.71 37.97 -23.46
N ALA A 6 19.99 36.92 -23.87
CA ALA A 6 18.62 36.55 -23.45
C ALA A 6 17.80 35.94 -24.60
N TYR A 7 17.79 34.61 -24.67
CA TYR A 7 16.59 33.86 -25.05
C TYR A 7 16.58 32.52 -24.29
N ALA A 8 16.30 32.59 -22.99
CA ALA A 8 15.90 31.43 -22.20
C ALA A 8 14.61 31.83 -21.46
N ARG A 9 13.45 31.44 -22.00
CA ARG A 9 12.21 31.48 -21.23
C ARG A 9 12.26 30.33 -20.22
N PRO A 10 12.04 30.58 -18.92
CA PRO A 10 11.91 29.50 -17.96
C PRO A 10 10.62 28.76 -18.26
N VAL A 11 10.72 27.45 -18.46
CA VAL A 11 9.57 26.54 -18.42
C VAL A 11 8.98 26.67 -17.03
N GLN A 12 7.76 27.22 -16.94
CA GLN A 12 6.95 27.19 -15.73
C GLN A 12 6.83 25.72 -15.32
N GLN A 13 7.54 25.34 -14.26
CA GLN A 13 7.23 24.13 -13.53
C GLN A 13 5.81 24.30 -13.01
N ASN A 14 4.88 23.62 -13.68
CA ASN A 14 3.55 23.37 -13.15
C ASN A 14 3.77 22.89 -11.71
N PRO A 15 3.20 23.54 -10.67
CA PRO A 15 3.24 22.96 -9.35
C PRO A 15 2.48 21.65 -9.50
N ALA A 16 3.21 20.54 -9.54
CA ALA A 16 2.65 19.25 -9.25
C ALA A 16 1.82 19.49 -7.99
N LEU A 17 0.51 19.23 -8.09
CA LEU A 17 -0.33 19.07 -6.93
C LEU A 17 0.36 18.01 -6.08
N THR A 18 1.23 18.46 -5.17
CA THR A 18 1.66 17.72 -4.01
C THR A 18 0.38 17.56 -3.22
N LEU A 19 -0.39 16.55 -3.61
CA LEU A 19 -1.34 15.89 -2.76
C LEU A 19 -0.52 15.53 -1.53
N MET A 20 -0.55 16.42 -0.54
CA MET A 20 -0.01 16.12 0.77
C MET A 20 -0.59 14.76 1.12
N PRO A 21 0.26 13.73 1.35
CA PRO A 21 -0.26 12.45 1.79
C PRO A 21 -1.08 12.78 3.04
N ARG A 22 -2.39 12.53 2.97
CA ARG A 22 -3.30 12.73 4.10
C ARG A 22 -2.74 11.87 5.23
N THR A 23 -2.01 12.51 6.12
CA THR A 23 -1.31 11.85 7.21
C THR A 23 -2.40 11.41 8.17
N ILE A 24 -2.70 10.11 8.17
CA ILE A 24 -3.60 9.52 9.15
C ILE A 24 -2.81 9.48 10.46
N THR A 25 -2.86 10.57 11.23
CA THR A 25 -2.41 10.55 12.62
C THR A 25 -3.39 9.73 13.43
N VAL A 26 -3.14 8.43 13.56
CA VAL A 26 -3.77 7.59 14.59
C VAL A 26 -3.15 8.01 15.92
N ARG A 27 -3.73 9.01 16.58
CA ARG A 27 -3.43 9.26 17.99
C ARG A 27 -4.39 8.38 18.80
N GLY A 28 -3.86 7.49 19.63
CA GLY A 28 -4.62 6.96 20.77
C GLY A 28 -5.05 8.12 21.69
N LEU A 29 -5.35 7.88 22.96
CA LEU A 29 -5.64 8.96 23.94
C LEU A 29 -4.50 10.00 24.14
N GLY A 30 -3.46 10.02 23.29
CA GLY A 30 -2.32 10.93 23.33
C GLY A 30 -1.14 10.39 24.13
N THR A 31 -1.22 9.16 24.61
CA THR A 31 -0.18 8.55 25.44
C THR A 31 0.91 7.93 24.56
N GLU A 32 1.99 8.67 24.33
CA GLU A 32 3.21 8.12 23.72
C GLU A 32 3.94 7.13 24.67
N SER A 33 3.51 7.04 25.93
CA SER A 33 4.11 6.17 26.94
C SER A 33 3.26 4.94 27.26
N TRP A 34 3.94 3.80 27.50
CA TRP A 34 3.32 2.53 27.91
C TRP A 34 2.79 2.52 29.34
N ARG A 35 3.24 3.45 30.20
CA ARG A 35 2.90 3.51 31.63
C ARG A 35 1.39 3.60 31.92
N PRO A 36 0.61 4.53 31.34
CA PRO A 36 -0.83 4.61 31.59
C PRO A 36 -1.58 3.37 31.10
N PHE A 37 -1.17 2.80 29.96
CA PHE A 37 -1.72 1.55 29.46
C PHE A 37 -1.43 0.39 30.43
N ALA A 38 -0.17 0.23 30.86
CA ALA A 38 0.22 -0.84 31.76
C ALA A 38 -0.49 -0.75 33.13
N ALA A 39 -0.64 0.45 33.67
CA ALA A 39 -1.39 0.66 34.91
C ALA A 39 -2.88 0.31 34.76
N ALA A 40 -3.52 0.76 33.67
CA ALA A 40 -4.91 0.41 33.40
C ALA A 40 -5.10 -1.09 33.14
N ALA A 41 -4.17 -1.72 32.40
CA ALA A 41 -4.21 -3.15 32.11
C ALA A 41 -4.00 -3.99 33.38
N ALA A 42 -3.10 -3.57 34.27
CA ALA A 42 -2.93 -4.22 35.58
C ALA A 42 -4.18 -4.07 36.45
N ALA A 43 -4.79 -2.89 36.49
CA ALA A 43 -6.05 -2.67 37.22
C ALA A 43 -7.18 -3.53 36.66
N ALA A 44 -7.34 -3.57 35.34
CA ALA A 44 -8.33 -4.42 34.67
C ALA A 44 -8.10 -5.90 34.99
N ALA A 45 -6.86 -6.39 34.93
CA ALA A 45 -6.53 -7.77 35.26
C ALA A 45 -6.84 -8.10 36.73
N VAL A 46 -6.52 -7.21 37.67
CA VAL A 46 -6.85 -7.39 39.09
C VAL A 46 -8.35 -7.43 39.29
N VAL A 47 -9.11 -6.51 38.67
CA VAL A 47 -10.58 -6.49 38.75
C VAL A 47 -11.16 -7.79 38.19
N SER A 48 -10.70 -8.25 37.03
CA SER A 48 -11.17 -9.51 36.43
C SER A 48 -10.87 -10.73 37.32
N VAL A 49 -9.67 -10.81 37.90
CA VAL A 49 -9.31 -11.92 38.80
C VAL A 49 -10.14 -11.90 40.08
N LEU A 50 -10.36 -10.72 40.67
CA LEU A 50 -11.19 -10.57 41.86
C LEU A 50 -12.65 -10.89 41.57
N PHE A 51 -13.17 -10.47 40.42
CA PHE A 51 -14.53 -10.77 39.98
C PHE A 51 -14.73 -12.28 39.82
N VAL A 52 -13.85 -12.95 39.07
CA VAL A 52 -13.87 -14.41 38.91
C VAL A 52 -13.74 -15.13 40.26
N ALA A 53 -12.83 -14.68 41.13
CA ALA A 53 -12.66 -15.28 42.44
C ALA A 53 -13.92 -15.13 43.31
N TRP A 54 -14.59 -13.98 43.22
CA TRP A 54 -15.84 -13.73 43.93
C TRP A 54 -16.98 -14.62 43.42
N THR A 55 -17.24 -14.65 42.11
CA THR A 55 -18.33 -15.46 41.53
C THR A 55 -18.09 -16.96 41.71
N ALA A 56 -16.83 -17.40 41.68
CA ALA A 56 -16.46 -18.80 41.94
C ALA A 56 -16.67 -19.22 43.41
N ASN A 57 -16.27 -18.37 44.36
CA ASN A 57 -16.19 -18.77 45.77
C ASN A 57 -17.35 -18.27 46.64
N ARG A 58 -18.17 -17.31 46.15
CA ARG A 58 -19.40 -16.83 46.79
C ARG A 58 -19.21 -16.43 48.26
N TRP A 59 -18.17 -15.63 48.54
CA TRP A 59 -17.68 -15.40 49.91
C TRP A 59 -18.68 -14.79 50.89
N VAL A 60 -19.74 -14.12 50.43
CA VAL A 60 -20.71 -13.40 51.30
C VAL A 60 -22.09 -14.05 51.27
N SER A 61 -22.79 -14.02 50.14
CA SER A 61 -24.09 -14.64 49.95
C SER A 61 -24.41 -14.74 48.47
N ASP A 62 -25.40 -15.56 48.10
CA ASP A 62 -25.85 -15.69 46.72
C ASP A 62 -26.41 -14.36 46.19
N SER A 63 -27.24 -13.65 46.96
CA SER A 63 -27.77 -12.33 46.57
C SER A 63 -26.69 -11.26 46.43
N ALA A 64 -25.65 -11.29 47.27
CA ALA A 64 -24.52 -10.37 47.13
C ALA A 64 -23.64 -10.72 45.91
N THR A 65 -23.60 -12.00 45.54
CA THR A 65 -22.88 -12.46 44.33
C THR A 65 -23.62 -12.01 43.08
N ILE A 66 -24.93 -12.23 43.00
CA ILE A 66 -25.79 -11.76 41.90
C ILE A 66 -25.70 -10.24 41.76
N ALA A 67 -25.82 -9.49 42.87
CA ALA A 67 -25.69 -8.04 42.81
C ALA A 67 -24.30 -7.57 42.34
N LEU A 68 -23.23 -8.26 42.72
CA LEU A 68 -21.88 -7.92 42.26
C LEU A 68 -21.68 -8.26 40.78
N ASP A 69 -22.30 -9.33 40.31
CA ASP A 69 -22.27 -9.81 38.93
C ASP A 69 -22.90 -8.76 37.99
N ASP A 70 -24.21 -8.56 38.11
CA ASP A 70 -24.99 -7.63 37.27
C ASP A 70 -24.45 -6.18 37.34
N ILE A 71 -24.18 -5.67 38.55
CA ILE A 71 -23.69 -4.30 38.71
C ILE A 71 -22.24 -4.20 38.19
N GLY A 72 -21.42 -5.22 38.40
CA GLY A 72 -20.04 -5.26 37.93
C GLY A 72 -19.96 -5.24 36.41
N GLU A 73 -20.84 -5.98 35.75
CA GLU A 73 -21.03 -5.99 34.30
C GLU A 73 -21.43 -4.63 33.75
N ALA A 74 -22.48 -4.01 34.32
CA ALA A 74 -22.90 -2.66 33.94
C ALA A 74 -21.75 -1.65 34.09
N VAL A 75 -21.02 -1.70 35.21
CA VAL A 75 -19.88 -0.80 35.49
C VAL A 75 -18.77 -0.99 34.46
N ALA A 76 -18.40 -2.24 34.14
CA ALA A 76 -17.38 -2.52 33.13
C ALA A 76 -17.77 -1.95 31.75
N ALA A 77 -19.03 -2.12 31.35
CA ALA A 77 -19.55 -1.57 30.10
C ALA A 77 -19.60 -0.03 30.10
N PHE A 78 -19.98 0.62 31.21
CA PHE A 78 -19.90 2.08 31.34
C PHE A 78 -18.46 2.61 31.27
N ILE A 79 -17.49 1.89 31.85
CA ILE A 79 -16.07 2.23 31.75
C ILE A 79 -15.62 2.15 30.28
N ALA A 80 -16.02 1.10 29.55
CA ALA A 80 -15.75 0.97 28.12
C ALA A 80 -16.37 2.10 27.30
N ALA A 81 -17.64 2.43 27.57
CA ALA A 81 -18.36 3.52 26.92
C ALA A 81 -17.67 4.87 27.14
N GLY A 82 -17.26 5.16 28.38
CA GLY A 82 -16.54 6.38 28.76
C GLY A 82 -15.15 6.47 28.13
N SER A 83 -14.37 5.38 28.16
CA SER A 83 -13.03 5.31 27.55
C SER A 83 -13.09 5.55 26.04
N CYS A 84 -13.99 4.85 25.34
CA CYS A 84 -14.23 5.04 23.90
C CYS A 84 -14.77 6.45 23.60
N GLY A 85 -15.67 6.98 24.43
CA GLY A 85 -16.24 8.33 24.26
C GLY A 85 -15.17 9.43 24.39
N LEU A 86 -14.30 9.32 25.39
CA LEU A 86 -13.16 10.23 25.57
C LEU A 86 -12.19 10.14 24.38
N ALA A 87 -11.96 8.94 23.87
CA ALA A 87 -11.15 8.72 22.68
C ALA A 87 -11.79 9.32 21.42
N ALA A 88 -13.12 9.25 21.30
CA ALA A 88 -13.86 9.90 20.22
C ALA A 88 -13.72 11.42 20.26
N TRP A 89 -13.81 12.02 21.45
CA TRP A 89 -13.69 13.46 21.62
C TRP A 89 -12.28 13.99 21.30
N ARG A 90 -11.24 13.18 21.57
CA ARG A 90 -9.83 13.54 21.31
C ARG A 90 -9.34 13.24 19.90
N ASN A 91 -10.13 12.54 19.09
CA ASN A 91 -9.78 12.17 17.72
C ASN A 91 -10.64 12.91 16.70
N SER A 92 -10.19 12.89 15.44
CA SER A 92 -10.90 13.49 14.30
C SER A 92 -11.21 12.46 13.22
N ASP A 93 -12.02 12.85 12.24
CA ASP A 93 -12.35 12.07 11.04
C ASP A 93 -12.91 10.66 11.35
N ARG A 94 -12.46 9.65 10.61
CA ARG A 94 -12.94 8.26 10.71
C ARG A 94 -12.66 7.63 12.07
N VAL A 95 -11.55 8.02 12.72
CA VAL A 95 -11.18 7.49 14.04
C VAL A 95 -12.17 7.97 15.10
N ARG A 96 -12.66 9.21 14.99
CA ARG A 96 -13.74 9.73 15.83
C ARG A 96 -15.03 8.94 15.63
N VAL A 97 -15.43 8.72 14.37
CA VAL A 97 -16.64 7.95 14.06
C VAL A 97 -16.57 6.54 14.65
N ALA A 98 -15.45 5.86 14.46
CA ALA A 98 -15.24 4.51 14.99
C ALA A 98 -15.35 4.46 16.52
N TRP A 99 -14.70 5.40 17.23
CA TRP A 99 -14.80 5.48 18.68
C TRP A 99 -16.19 5.88 19.19
N SER A 100 -16.89 6.77 18.48
CA SER A 100 -18.28 7.10 18.79
C SER A 100 -19.19 5.88 18.68
N LEU A 101 -18.98 5.02 17.67
CA LEU A 101 -19.75 3.79 17.48
C LEU A 101 -19.47 2.76 18.57
N PHE A 102 -18.21 2.55 18.96
CA PHE A 102 -17.89 1.69 20.10
C PHE A 102 -18.40 2.22 21.44
N SER A 103 -18.35 3.55 21.64
CA SER A 103 -18.93 4.19 22.82
C SER A 103 -20.44 3.99 22.87
N ALA A 104 -21.14 4.21 21.76
CA ALA A 104 -22.58 3.99 21.65
C ALA A 104 -22.95 2.50 21.83
N SER A 105 -22.16 1.58 21.30
CA SER A 105 -22.33 0.14 21.47
C SER A 105 -22.24 -0.26 22.95
N ALA A 106 -21.14 0.09 23.63
CA ALA A 106 -20.96 -0.22 25.04
C ALA A 106 -22.00 0.47 25.94
N LEU A 107 -22.40 1.71 25.61
CA LEU A 107 -23.46 2.41 26.33
C LEU A 107 -24.82 1.73 26.15
N SER A 108 -25.15 1.30 24.92
CA SER A 108 -26.38 0.57 24.63
C SER A 108 -26.49 -0.71 25.45
N TRP A 109 -25.40 -1.48 25.50
CA TRP A 109 -25.35 -2.69 26.30
C TRP A 109 -25.43 -2.40 27.80
N ALA A 110 -24.68 -1.40 28.30
CA ALA A 110 -24.73 -1.00 29.71
C ALA A 110 -26.13 -0.55 30.16
N LEU A 111 -26.88 0.12 29.28
CA LEU A 111 -28.28 0.49 29.56
C LEU A 111 -29.20 -0.74 29.58
N GLY A 112 -28.95 -1.73 28.72
CA GLY A 112 -29.63 -3.03 28.79
C GLY A 112 -29.35 -3.72 30.12
N GLU A 113 -28.09 -3.72 30.56
CA GLU A 113 -27.67 -4.34 31.81
C GLU A 113 -28.29 -3.65 33.02
N VAL A 114 -28.37 -2.31 33.04
CA VAL A 114 -29.08 -1.59 34.11
C VAL A 114 -30.56 -2.02 34.21
N VAL A 115 -31.21 -2.27 33.07
CA VAL A 115 -32.60 -2.77 33.06
C VAL A 115 -32.64 -4.22 33.58
N TRP A 116 -31.68 -5.06 33.22
CA TRP A 116 -31.53 -6.42 33.73
C TRP A 116 -31.35 -6.42 35.25
N SER A 117 -30.35 -5.71 35.76
CA SER A 117 -30.06 -5.60 37.20
C SER A 117 -31.25 -5.03 37.97
N TRP A 118 -32.06 -4.14 37.37
CA TRP A 118 -33.28 -3.64 38.01
C TRP A 118 -34.30 -4.75 38.30
N TYR A 119 -34.47 -5.71 37.40
CA TYR A 119 -35.36 -6.84 37.63
C TYR A 119 -34.77 -7.84 38.64
N GLU A 120 -33.52 -8.23 38.45
CA GLU A 120 -32.91 -9.33 39.21
C GLU A 120 -32.46 -8.88 40.60
N VAL A 121 -31.71 -7.78 40.71
CA VAL A 121 -31.16 -7.29 41.98
C VAL A 121 -32.20 -6.55 42.82
N PHE A 122 -32.98 -5.65 42.20
CA PHE A 122 -33.88 -4.76 42.96
C PHE A 122 -35.28 -5.32 43.14
N GLN A 123 -35.84 -5.98 42.14
CA GLN A 123 -37.17 -6.61 42.25
C GLN A 123 -37.11 -8.07 42.72
N GLY A 124 -35.94 -8.72 42.66
CA GLY A 124 -35.80 -10.14 43.05
C GLY A 124 -36.62 -11.07 42.16
N GLN A 125 -36.87 -10.68 40.91
CA GLN A 125 -37.63 -11.46 39.94
C GLN A 125 -36.73 -11.86 38.77
N SER A 126 -36.94 -13.07 38.24
CA SER A 126 -36.30 -13.48 36.99
C SER A 126 -36.70 -12.53 35.86
N VAL A 127 -35.73 -12.08 35.07
CA VAL A 127 -35.97 -11.15 33.97
C VAL A 127 -36.95 -11.77 32.96
N PRO A 128 -38.07 -11.08 32.63
CA PRO A 128 -39.04 -11.62 31.68
C PRO A 128 -38.44 -11.66 30.27
N PHE A 129 -38.62 -12.76 29.54
CA PHE A 129 -38.12 -12.86 28.17
C PHE A 129 -39.28 -12.82 27.16
N PRO A 130 -39.30 -11.89 26.18
CA PRO A 130 -38.37 -10.76 25.97
C PRO A 130 -38.57 -9.61 26.96
N SER A 131 -37.52 -8.83 27.17
CA SER A 131 -37.44 -7.68 28.08
C SER A 131 -37.06 -6.38 27.33
N ALA A 132 -37.10 -5.26 28.05
CA ALA A 132 -36.50 -4.01 27.57
C ALA A 132 -34.96 -4.04 27.57
N ALA A 133 -34.31 -4.95 28.31
CA ALA A 133 -32.86 -5.13 28.29
C ALA A 133 -32.36 -5.63 26.93
N ASP A 134 -33.13 -6.54 26.30
CA ASP A 134 -32.82 -7.11 24.98
C ASP A 134 -32.64 -6.03 23.89
N ALA A 135 -33.37 -4.91 23.98
CA ALA A 135 -33.22 -3.81 23.04
C ALA A 135 -31.83 -3.16 23.13
N GLY A 136 -31.29 -3.04 24.34
CA GLY A 136 -29.94 -2.51 24.60
C GLY A 136 -28.85 -3.47 24.12
N PHE A 137 -28.99 -4.76 24.44
CA PHE A 137 -28.06 -5.80 24.05
C PHE A 137 -27.98 -5.98 22.53
N LEU A 138 -29.13 -6.11 21.86
CA LEU A 138 -29.17 -6.33 20.41
C LEU A 138 -28.73 -5.10 19.60
N LEU A 139 -28.98 -3.89 20.10
CA LEU A 139 -28.50 -2.66 19.44
C LEU A 139 -26.97 -2.50 19.56
N ALA A 140 -26.34 -3.07 20.59
CA ALA A 140 -24.89 -2.99 20.77
C ALA A 140 -24.11 -3.68 19.64
N ILE A 141 -24.63 -4.80 19.12
CA ILE A 141 -23.98 -5.62 18.08
C ILE A 141 -23.74 -4.87 16.76
N PRO A 142 -24.77 -4.32 16.07
CA PRO A 142 -24.57 -3.58 14.82
C PRO A 142 -23.72 -2.32 15.01
N LEU A 143 -23.78 -1.67 16.18
CA LEU A 143 -22.93 -0.52 16.50
C LEU A 143 -21.45 -0.92 16.64
N ALA A 144 -21.15 -2.03 17.31
CA ALA A 144 -19.79 -2.57 17.42
C ALA A 144 -19.23 -2.93 16.04
N ILE A 145 -20.02 -3.64 15.22
CA ILE A 145 -19.65 -4.03 13.86
C ILE A 145 -19.34 -2.79 13.00
N ALA A 146 -20.20 -1.77 13.05
CA ALA A 146 -19.97 -0.52 12.35
C ALA A 146 -18.68 0.18 12.84
N GLY A 147 -18.40 0.13 14.15
CA GLY A 147 -17.16 0.63 14.75
C GLY A 147 -15.91 -0.06 14.18
N VAL A 148 -15.92 -1.39 14.08
CA VAL A 148 -14.82 -2.17 13.47
C VAL A 148 -14.59 -1.75 12.01
N PHE A 149 -15.66 -1.61 11.22
CA PHE A 149 -15.54 -1.17 9.82
C PHE A 149 -15.09 0.27 9.67
N ALA A 150 -15.36 1.14 10.64
CA ALA A 150 -14.86 2.50 10.66
C ALA A 150 -13.34 2.57 10.97
N PHE A 151 -12.77 1.58 11.68
CA PHE A 151 -11.31 1.46 11.87
C PHE A 151 -10.57 0.83 10.71
N THR A 152 -11.14 -0.22 10.11
CA THR A 152 -10.50 -0.85 8.96
C THR A 152 -10.60 0.09 7.76
N SER A 153 -9.48 0.32 7.06
CA SER A 153 -9.50 1.17 5.86
C SER A 153 -10.38 0.50 4.81
N ALA A 154 -11.62 0.98 4.68
CA ALA A 154 -12.52 0.44 3.67
C ALA A 154 -11.85 0.58 2.29
N PRO A 155 -11.78 -0.49 1.49
CA PRO A 155 -11.23 -0.44 0.15
C PRO A 155 -11.76 0.77 -0.61
N ARG A 156 -10.87 1.51 -1.29
CA ARG A 156 -11.26 2.75 -1.99
C ARG A 156 -12.28 2.49 -3.12
N ARG A 157 -12.44 1.25 -3.58
CA ARG A 157 -13.36 0.86 -4.66
C ARG A 157 -14.67 0.27 -4.11
N LEU A 158 -15.80 0.68 -4.70
CA LEU A 158 -17.13 0.14 -4.37
C LEU A 158 -17.23 -1.38 -4.59
N ALA A 159 -16.60 -1.92 -5.64
CA ALA A 159 -16.59 -3.35 -5.95
C ALA A 159 -16.00 -4.20 -4.79
N THR A 160 -14.82 -3.83 -4.31
CA THR A 160 -14.13 -4.48 -3.18
C THR A 160 -14.84 -4.32 -1.83
N ARG A 161 -15.75 -3.33 -1.68
CA ARG A 161 -16.60 -3.21 -0.49
C ARG A 161 -17.77 -4.18 -0.56
N GLY A 162 -18.43 -4.28 -1.72
CA GLY A 162 -19.52 -5.22 -1.95
C GLY A 162 -19.07 -6.67 -1.77
N GLU A 163 -17.91 -7.03 -2.32
CA GLU A 163 -17.32 -8.37 -2.15
C GLU A 163 -17.08 -8.71 -0.67
N ALA A 164 -16.53 -7.79 0.11
CA ALA A 164 -16.27 -8.02 1.53
C ALA A 164 -17.55 -8.23 2.35
N VAL A 165 -18.60 -7.46 2.02
CA VAL A 165 -19.92 -7.60 2.67
C VAL A 165 -20.57 -8.92 2.29
N LEU A 166 -20.53 -9.30 1.00
CA LEU A 166 -21.06 -10.58 0.54
C LEU A 166 -20.30 -11.76 1.14
N ALA A 167 -18.97 -11.72 1.14
CA ALA A 167 -18.13 -12.73 1.77
C ALA A 167 -18.45 -12.89 3.27
N GLY A 168 -18.62 -11.78 3.99
CA GLY A 168 -19.05 -11.80 5.39
C GLY A 168 -20.45 -12.40 5.56
N ALA A 169 -21.42 -11.99 4.74
CA ALA A 169 -22.77 -12.53 4.78
C ALA A 169 -22.81 -14.04 4.49
N ILE A 170 -22.02 -14.51 3.52
CA ILE A 170 -21.88 -15.94 3.19
C ILE A 170 -21.36 -16.73 4.39
N VAL A 171 -20.30 -16.25 5.04
CA VAL A 171 -19.72 -16.94 6.21
C VAL A 171 -20.73 -16.99 7.35
N ALA A 172 -21.39 -15.86 7.65
CA ALA A 172 -22.37 -15.79 8.72
C ALA A 172 -23.58 -16.71 8.46
N LEU A 173 -24.16 -16.68 7.26
CA LEU A 173 -25.28 -17.56 6.92
C LEU A 173 -24.87 -19.03 6.88
N SER A 174 -23.65 -19.35 6.46
CA SER A 174 -23.12 -20.72 6.45
C SER A 174 -22.96 -21.26 7.87
N LEU A 175 -22.41 -20.45 8.79
CA LEU A 175 -22.30 -20.83 10.20
C LEU A 175 -23.67 -20.98 10.85
N LEU A 176 -24.63 -20.11 10.53
CA LEU A 176 -26.00 -20.22 11.01
C LEU A 176 -26.67 -21.49 10.50
N PHE A 177 -26.49 -21.83 9.23
CA PHE A 177 -27.02 -23.06 8.65
C PHE A 177 -26.43 -24.30 9.34
N VAL A 178 -25.14 -24.29 9.63
CA VAL A 178 -24.48 -25.37 10.38
C VAL A 178 -25.05 -25.46 11.79
N ALA A 179 -25.12 -24.35 12.54
CA ALA A 179 -25.70 -24.33 13.88
C ALA A 179 -27.17 -24.82 13.89
N TRP A 180 -27.95 -24.43 12.89
CA TRP A 180 -29.32 -24.89 12.67
C TRP A 180 -29.40 -26.39 12.49
N GLY A 181 -28.58 -26.95 11.61
CA GLY A 181 -28.54 -28.39 11.31
C GLY A 181 -28.02 -29.26 12.46
N PHE A 182 -27.22 -28.73 13.38
CA PHE A 182 -26.67 -29.51 14.50
C PHE A 182 -27.53 -29.49 15.77
N GLY A 183 -28.56 -28.63 15.85
CA GLY A 183 -29.49 -28.69 16.97
C GLY A 183 -30.29 -27.42 17.21
N LEU A 184 -29.84 -26.25 16.72
CA LEU A 184 -30.56 -24.99 16.97
C LEU A 184 -31.99 -25.05 16.42
N GLY A 185 -32.21 -25.66 15.25
CA GLY A 185 -33.57 -25.81 14.70
C GLY A 185 -34.52 -26.58 15.63
N LYS A 186 -34.04 -27.67 16.24
CA LYS A 186 -34.85 -28.48 17.16
C LYS A 186 -35.23 -27.74 18.44
N VAL A 187 -34.33 -26.91 18.97
CA VAL A 187 -34.59 -26.06 20.15
C VAL A 187 -35.73 -25.08 19.84
N TYR A 188 -35.76 -24.53 18.62
CA TYR A 188 -36.80 -23.60 18.19
C TYR A 188 -38.13 -24.28 17.88
N GLU A 189 -38.11 -25.42 17.18
CA GLU A 189 -39.33 -26.18 16.86
C GLU A 189 -40.05 -26.69 18.10
N THR A 190 -39.31 -27.02 19.17
CA THR A 190 -39.88 -27.54 20.42
C THR A 190 -40.15 -26.46 21.46
N SER A 191 -39.79 -25.21 21.18
CA SER A 191 -39.95 -24.11 22.14
C SER A 191 -41.42 -23.70 22.29
N PRO A 192 -41.95 -23.64 23.52
CA PRO A 192 -43.30 -23.14 23.79
C PRO A 192 -43.41 -21.60 23.67
N ALA A 193 -42.31 -20.90 23.35
CA ALA A 193 -42.25 -19.45 23.30
C ALA A 193 -43.05 -18.86 22.11
N THR A 194 -43.49 -17.60 22.25
CA THR A 194 -44.20 -16.88 21.18
C THR A 194 -43.27 -16.64 19.97
N PRO A 195 -43.81 -16.46 18.74
CA PRO A 195 -42.99 -16.18 17.56
C PRO A 195 -42.08 -14.94 17.71
N ALA A 196 -42.53 -13.92 18.46
CA ALA A 196 -41.72 -12.74 18.74
C ALA A 196 -40.55 -13.05 19.69
N ALA A 197 -40.78 -13.87 20.72
CA ALA A 197 -39.73 -14.32 21.63
C ALA A 197 -38.71 -15.22 20.93
N GLN A 198 -39.16 -16.10 20.03
CA GLN A 198 -38.28 -16.88 19.18
C GLN A 198 -37.45 -15.99 18.25
N LEU A 199 -38.04 -14.97 17.62
CA LEU A 199 -37.28 -14.05 16.75
C LEU A 199 -36.17 -13.32 17.51
N ILE A 200 -36.47 -12.83 18.72
CA ILE A 200 -35.49 -12.15 19.58
C ILE A 200 -34.43 -13.13 20.07
N GLY A 201 -34.81 -14.35 20.47
CA GLY A 201 -33.86 -15.39 20.86
C GLY A 201 -32.90 -15.75 19.73
N LEU A 202 -33.37 -15.76 18.48
CA LEU A 202 -32.55 -16.12 17.32
C LEU A 202 -31.54 -15.01 16.99
N ALA A 203 -31.86 -13.76 17.34
CA ALA A 203 -30.99 -12.62 17.10
C ALA A 203 -29.65 -12.73 17.86
N TYR A 204 -29.60 -13.41 19.01
CA TYR A 204 -28.37 -13.60 19.79
C TYR A 204 -27.36 -14.53 19.09
N PRO A 205 -27.66 -15.81 18.78
CA PRO A 205 -26.73 -16.66 18.03
C PRO A 205 -26.36 -16.11 16.65
N VAL A 206 -27.31 -15.44 15.97
CA VAL A 206 -27.02 -14.77 14.70
C VAL A 206 -26.03 -13.62 14.91
N GLY A 207 -26.23 -12.81 15.95
CA GLY A 207 -25.34 -11.73 16.37
C GLY A 207 -23.93 -12.20 16.67
N ASP A 208 -23.78 -13.31 17.40
CA ASP A 208 -22.48 -13.93 17.72
C ASP A 208 -21.75 -14.38 16.45
N ILE A 209 -22.46 -15.06 15.56
CA ILE A 209 -21.91 -15.53 14.28
C ILE A 209 -21.46 -14.36 13.40
N VAL A 210 -22.26 -13.29 13.34
CA VAL A 210 -21.91 -12.08 12.59
C VAL A 210 -20.70 -11.41 13.23
N THR A 211 -20.66 -11.29 14.56
CA THR A 211 -19.54 -10.72 15.31
C THR A 211 -18.25 -11.50 15.08
N ALA A 212 -18.29 -12.83 15.20
CA ALA A 212 -17.16 -13.71 14.92
C ALA A 212 -16.66 -13.57 13.47
N THR A 213 -17.57 -13.48 12.51
CA THR A 213 -17.24 -13.26 11.10
C THR A 213 -16.52 -11.93 10.89
N VAL A 214 -17.05 -10.85 11.48
CA VAL A 214 -16.44 -9.51 11.42
C VAL A 214 -15.08 -9.52 12.10
N LEU A 215 -14.91 -10.28 13.18
CA LEU A 215 -13.64 -10.46 13.88
C LEU A 215 -12.56 -11.00 12.95
N VAL A 216 -12.85 -12.09 12.24
CA VAL A 216 -11.93 -12.73 11.31
C VAL A 216 -11.61 -11.79 10.15
N LEU A 217 -12.60 -11.07 9.62
CA LEU A 217 -12.40 -10.09 8.54
C LEU A 217 -11.56 -8.89 8.99
N ALA A 218 -11.72 -8.44 10.24
CA ALA A 218 -10.98 -7.32 10.79
C ALA A 218 -9.52 -7.66 11.06
N LEU A 219 -9.24 -8.87 11.57
CA LEU A 219 -7.87 -9.37 11.77
C LEU A 219 -7.07 -9.36 10.46
N ARG A 220 -7.69 -9.71 9.33
CA ARG A 220 -7.04 -9.67 8.01
C ARG A 220 -6.57 -8.30 7.58
N ARG A 221 -7.28 -7.27 8.05
CA ARG A 221 -7.09 -5.88 7.61
C ARG A 221 -6.31 -5.04 8.63
N ALA A 222 -5.97 -5.63 9.77
CA ALA A 222 -5.21 -4.96 10.81
C ALA A 222 -3.79 -4.66 10.30
N ARG A 223 -3.45 -3.37 10.22
CA ARG A 223 -2.11 -2.92 9.83
C ARG A 223 -1.10 -3.31 10.92
N ARG A 224 0.15 -3.64 10.54
CA ARG A 224 1.22 -4.03 11.48
C ARG A 224 1.45 -3.03 12.63
N GLY A 225 1.13 -1.75 12.45
CA GLY A 225 1.22 -0.71 13.49
C GLY A 225 0.04 -0.65 14.48
N ASP A 226 -1.14 -1.18 14.11
CA ASP A 226 -2.39 -1.09 14.88
C ASP A 226 -2.81 -2.44 15.50
N VAL A 227 -2.00 -3.49 15.34
CA VAL A 227 -2.34 -4.87 15.71
C VAL A 227 -2.73 -4.99 17.18
N GLY A 228 -2.01 -4.36 18.10
CA GLY A 228 -2.29 -4.53 19.53
C GLY A 228 -3.60 -3.89 19.99
N ARG A 229 -3.92 -2.69 19.48
CA ARG A 229 -5.23 -2.07 19.70
C ARG A 229 -6.36 -2.90 19.12
N MET A 230 -6.17 -3.40 17.90
CA MET A 230 -7.15 -4.24 17.24
C MET A 230 -7.31 -5.57 17.99
N ALA A 231 -6.23 -6.16 18.50
CA ALA A 231 -6.27 -7.36 19.31
C ALA A 231 -7.08 -7.17 20.60
N LEU A 232 -6.98 -6.00 21.25
CA LEU A 232 -7.80 -5.68 22.43
C LEU A 232 -9.29 -5.54 22.08
N LEU A 233 -9.63 -4.80 21.03
CA LEU A 233 -11.03 -4.66 20.59
C LEU A 233 -11.63 -6.00 20.19
N LEU A 234 -10.90 -6.77 19.38
CA LEU A 234 -11.36 -8.03 18.86
C LEU A 234 -11.36 -9.11 19.96
N GLY A 235 -10.38 -9.12 20.85
CA GLY A 235 -10.38 -9.99 22.03
C GLY A 235 -11.57 -9.69 22.96
N GLY A 236 -11.89 -8.40 23.15
CA GLY A 236 -13.04 -7.99 23.93
C GLY A 236 -14.37 -8.43 23.32
N LEU A 237 -14.58 -8.18 22.03
CA LEU A 237 -15.77 -8.63 21.30
C LEU A 237 -15.89 -10.16 21.27
N ALA A 238 -14.77 -10.88 21.13
CA ALA A 238 -14.77 -12.34 21.19
C ALA A 238 -15.15 -12.86 22.58
N SER A 239 -14.69 -12.20 23.64
CA SER A 239 -15.04 -12.54 25.03
C SER A 239 -16.54 -12.37 25.26
N VAL A 240 -17.13 -11.25 24.82
CA VAL A 240 -18.58 -11.00 24.91
C VAL A 240 -19.37 -12.06 24.13
N ALA A 241 -19.05 -12.27 22.86
CA ALA A 241 -19.77 -13.25 22.02
C ALA A 241 -19.63 -14.70 22.53
N LEU A 242 -18.49 -15.07 23.11
CA LEU A 242 -18.31 -16.39 23.72
C LEU A 242 -19.20 -16.55 24.97
N SER A 243 -19.34 -15.48 25.76
CA SER A 243 -20.17 -15.46 26.96
C SER A 243 -21.66 -15.57 26.58
N ASP A 244 -22.12 -14.81 25.58
CA ASP A 244 -23.48 -14.88 25.03
C ASP A 244 -23.82 -16.30 24.52
N SER A 245 -22.92 -16.91 23.74
CA SER A 245 -23.08 -18.28 23.24
C SER A 245 -23.11 -19.32 24.37
N MET A 246 -22.29 -19.14 25.41
CA MET A 246 -22.24 -20.06 26.54
C MET A 246 -23.47 -19.94 27.44
N PHE A 247 -23.94 -18.71 27.68
CA PHE A 247 -25.22 -18.43 28.34
C PHE A 247 -26.38 -19.12 27.64
N ALA A 248 -26.48 -18.97 26.31
CA ALA A 248 -27.53 -19.61 25.52
C ALA A 248 -27.47 -21.15 25.61
N TYR A 249 -26.27 -21.73 25.53
CA TYR A 249 -26.07 -23.18 25.65
C TYR A 249 -26.45 -23.73 27.03
N LEU A 250 -26.01 -23.06 28.11
CA LEU A 250 -26.29 -23.50 29.47
C LEU A 250 -27.77 -23.34 29.82
N THR A 251 -28.40 -22.27 29.34
CA THR A 251 -29.84 -22.03 29.49
C THR A 251 -30.64 -23.12 28.77
N ALA A 252 -30.25 -23.48 27.54
CA ALA A 252 -30.92 -24.53 26.76
C ALA A 252 -30.80 -25.92 27.42
N ASN A 253 -29.71 -26.20 28.13
CA ASN A 253 -29.51 -27.46 28.85
C ASN A 253 -30.06 -27.45 30.29
N GLY A 254 -30.67 -26.35 30.73
CA GLY A 254 -31.19 -26.20 32.10
C GLY A 254 -30.11 -26.21 33.18
N THR A 255 -28.85 -26.00 32.79
CA THR A 255 -27.67 -26.00 33.68
C THR A 255 -27.21 -24.61 34.07
N TYR A 256 -27.77 -23.56 33.45
CA TYR A 256 -27.56 -22.19 33.89
C TYR A 256 -28.30 -21.97 35.21
N GLY A 257 -27.57 -21.79 36.31
CA GLY A 257 -28.14 -21.44 37.60
C GLY A 257 -28.35 -19.94 37.69
N ALA A 258 -29.39 -19.48 38.40
CA ALA A 258 -29.62 -18.07 38.73
C ALA A 258 -28.57 -17.47 39.68
N ILE A 259 -27.42 -18.10 39.85
CA ILE A 259 -26.36 -17.72 40.77
C ILE A 259 -25.14 -17.53 39.90
N GLY A 260 -24.73 -16.27 39.71
CA GLY A 260 -23.66 -15.81 38.84
C GLY A 260 -22.58 -16.87 38.58
N SER A 261 -22.40 -17.18 37.31
CA SER A 261 -21.48 -18.19 36.84
C SER A 261 -20.09 -17.58 36.68
N VAL A 262 -19.04 -18.39 36.83
CA VAL A 262 -17.66 -17.94 36.53
C VAL A 262 -17.52 -17.43 35.08
N LEU A 263 -18.48 -17.77 34.22
CA LEU A 263 -18.51 -17.46 32.81
C LEU A 263 -18.99 -16.02 32.57
N ASP A 264 -19.71 -15.46 33.53
CA ASP A 264 -20.28 -14.11 33.46
C ASP A 264 -19.16 -13.05 33.54
N ALA A 265 -18.02 -13.47 34.11
CA ALA A 265 -16.76 -12.74 34.02
C ALA A 265 -16.31 -12.45 32.57
N GLY A 266 -16.78 -13.21 31.57
CA GLY A 266 -16.45 -13.00 30.18
C GLY A 266 -17.02 -11.69 29.60
N TRP A 267 -18.16 -11.19 30.09
CA TRP A 267 -18.68 -9.86 29.74
C TRP A 267 -17.83 -8.76 30.37
N VAL A 268 -17.51 -8.89 31.67
CA VAL A 268 -16.62 -7.94 32.38
C VAL A 268 -15.25 -7.85 31.71
N VAL A 269 -14.59 -8.99 31.48
CA VAL A 269 -13.29 -9.05 30.79
C VAL A 269 -13.42 -8.45 29.39
N GLY A 270 -14.49 -8.77 28.66
CA GLY A 270 -14.74 -8.27 27.33
C GLY A 270 -14.79 -6.74 27.26
N TYR A 271 -15.61 -6.12 28.11
CA TYR A 271 -15.73 -4.66 28.17
C TYR A 271 -14.46 -3.98 28.70
N LEU A 272 -13.75 -4.57 29.66
CA LEU A 272 -12.48 -4.03 30.11
C LEU A 272 -11.41 -4.06 29.01
N LEU A 273 -11.35 -5.11 28.19
CA LEU A 273 -10.46 -5.15 27.01
C LEU A 273 -10.82 -4.05 25.99
N ILE A 274 -12.12 -3.84 25.73
CA ILE A 274 -12.59 -2.74 24.88
C ILE A 274 -12.19 -1.38 25.48
N ALA A 275 -12.31 -1.20 26.80
CA ALA A 275 -11.92 0.02 27.51
C ALA A 275 -10.41 0.31 27.45
N LEU A 276 -9.57 -0.74 27.36
CA LEU A 276 -8.12 -0.62 27.23
C LEU A 276 -7.67 -0.27 25.80
N ALA A 277 -8.46 -0.61 24.78
CA ALA A 277 -8.06 -0.40 23.40
C ALA A 277 -7.71 1.06 23.04
N PRO A 278 -8.44 2.10 23.50
CA PRO A 278 -8.06 3.50 23.29
C PRO A 278 -6.75 3.94 23.96
N LEU A 279 -6.34 3.24 25.02
CA LEU A 279 -5.11 3.52 25.78
C LEU A 279 -3.88 2.89 25.14
N TRP A 280 -4.05 2.01 24.15
CA TRP A 280 -2.93 1.35 23.48
C TRP A 280 -1.99 2.38 22.81
N PRO A 281 -0.68 2.35 23.11
CA PRO A 281 0.28 3.28 22.53
C PRO A 281 0.52 2.95 21.04
N ALA A 282 -0.13 3.69 20.14
CA ALA A 282 0.09 3.57 18.69
C ALA A 282 1.35 4.35 18.27
N ARG A 283 2.27 3.68 17.56
CA ARG A 283 3.48 4.31 16.99
C ARG A 283 3.08 5.19 15.80
N ARG A 284 3.70 6.37 15.64
CA ARG A 284 3.54 7.17 14.41
C ARG A 284 4.12 6.36 13.24
N VAL A 285 3.25 5.83 12.39
CA VAL A 285 3.65 5.20 11.13
C VAL A 285 3.54 6.28 10.05
N THR A 286 4.68 6.76 9.59
CA THR A 286 4.80 7.80 8.55
C THR A 286 4.66 7.24 7.13
N GLU A 287 4.62 5.92 6.97
CA GLU A 287 4.56 5.26 5.67
C GLU A 287 3.15 4.73 5.39
N GLU A 288 2.54 5.19 4.30
CA GLU A 288 1.48 4.44 3.61
C GLU A 288 2.12 3.16 3.07
N THR A 289 2.30 2.15 3.92
CA THR A 289 2.65 0.80 3.44
C THR A 289 1.54 0.34 2.51
N GLN A 290 1.88 0.13 1.24
CA GLN A 290 0.99 -0.45 0.25
C GLN A 290 0.36 -1.73 0.83
N GLU A 291 -0.94 -1.90 0.60
CA GLU A 291 -1.67 -3.11 1.00
C GLU A 291 -0.89 -4.33 0.49
N GLY A 292 -0.41 -5.16 1.41
CA GLY A 292 0.29 -6.39 1.05
C GLY A 292 -0.63 -7.32 0.26
N PRO A 293 -0.07 -8.27 -0.52
CA PRO A 293 -0.87 -9.23 -1.26
C PRO A 293 -1.78 -10.02 -0.29
N ILE A 294 -3.05 -10.19 -0.67
CA ILE A 294 -4.02 -10.98 0.08
C ILE A 294 -3.52 -12.44 0.13
N GLU A 295 -3.34 -12.99 1.33
CA GLU A 295 -2.86 -14.37 1.49
C GLU A 295 -3.94 -15.39 1.09
N LEU A 296 -3.53 -16.56 0.58
CA LEU A 296 -4.44 -17.56 -0.02
C LEU A 296 -5.51 -18.07 0.96
N TRP A 297 -5.15 -18.29 2.23
CA TRP A 297 -6.10 -18.68 3.28
C TRP A 297 -7.15 -17.60 3.54
N GLN A 298 -6.81 -16.32 3.24
CA GLN A 298 -7.75 -15.24 3.38
C GLN A 298 -8.86 -15.35 2.31
N LEU A 299 -8.48 -15.57 1.05
CA LEU A 299 -9.45 -15.76 -0.04
C LEU A 299 -10.34 -16.99 0.16
N ALA A 300 -9.83 -18.01 0.86
CA ALA A 300 -10.53 -19.29 1.04
C ALA A 300 -11.69 -19.28 2.04
N LEU A 301 -11.83 -18.29 2.94
CA LEU A 301 -12.83 -18.37 4.04
C LEU A 301 -14.27 -18.59 3.56
N PRO A 302 -14.81 -17.79 2.61
CA PRO A 302 -16.19 -17.97 2.17
C PRO A 302 -16.38 -19.33 1.50
N TRP A 303 -15.35 -19.83 0.81
CA TRP A 303 -15.37 -21.15 0.16
C TRP A 303 -15.37 -22.29 1.19
N VAL A 304 -14.55 -22.17 2.23
CA VAL A 304 -14.51 -23.15 3.32
C VAL A 304 -15.84 -23.14 4.07
N ALA A 305 -16.39 -21.96 4.38
CA ALA A 305 -17.67 -21.84 5.08
C ALA A 305 -18.82 -22.45 4.26
N THR A 306 -18.92 -22.15 2.96
CA THR A 306 -19.94 -22.77 2.10
C THR A 306 -19.74 -24.26 1.92
N LEU A 307 -18.49 -24.73 1.84
CA LEU A 307 -18.20 -26.17 1.78
C LEU A 307 -18.66 -26.89 3.05
N VAL A 308 -18.40 -26.33 4.23
CA VAL A 308 -18.86 -26.90 5.51
C VAL A 308 -20.39 -26.90 5.60
N ALA A 309 -21.06 -25.84 5.14
CA ALA A 309 -22.52 -25.81 5.05
C ALA A 309 -23.07 -26.86 4.08
N ALA A 310 -22.45 -27.03 2.90
CA ALA A 310 -22.83 -28.04 1.91
C ALA A 310 -22.65 -29.46 2.45
N VAL A 311 -21.52 -29.75 3.11
CA VAL A 311 -21.28 -31.04 3.78
C VAL A 311 -22.32 -31.29 4.87
N THR A 312 -22.70 -30.26 5.63
CA THR A 312 -23.75 -30.37 6.65
C THR A 312 -25.11 -30.70 6.02
N ALA A 313 -25.46 -30.06 4.91
CA ALA A 313 -26.68 -30.36 4.16
C ALA A 313 -26.71 -31.81 3.65
N VAL A 314 -25.59 -32.29 3.09
CA VAL A 314 -25.44 -33.67 2.63
C VAL A 314 -25.56 -34.65 3.80
N ARG A 315 -24.93 -34.36 4.94
CA ARG A 315 -25.04 -35.18 6.15
C ARG A 315 -26.50 -35.28 6.62
N LEU A 316 -27.23 -34.17 6.68
CA LEU A 316 -28.65 -34.18 7.07
C LEU A 316 -29.48 -35.09 6.14
N ALA A 317 -29.26 -34.97 4.82
CA ALA A 317 -29.92 -35.82 3.84
C ALA A 317 -29.56 -37.31 3.99
N LEU A 318 -28.31 -37.64 4.32
CA LEU A 318 -27.86 -39.03 4.54
C LEU A 318 -28.42 -39.66 5.83
N VAL A 319 -28.85 -38.85 6.80
CA VAL A 319 -29.46 -39.30 8.07
C VAL A 319 -31.00 -39.25 7.97
N ASP A 320 -31.56 -39.15 6.75
CA ASP A 320 -32.98 -39.01 6.46
C ASP A 320 -33.66 -37.83 7.21
N GLN A 321 -32.88 -36.80 7.55
CA GLN A 321 -33.40 -35.55 8.10
C GLN A 321 -33.64 -34.58 6.94
N ASN A 322 -34.92 -34.28 6.69
CA ASN A 322 -35.30 -33.28 5.71
C ASN A 322 -34.91 -31.87 6.19
N LEU A 323 -34.45 -31.03 5.27
CA LEU A 323 -34.31 -29.60 5.53
C LEU A 323 -35.71 -29.00 5.74
N ASP A 324 -35.88 -28.34 6.88
CA ASP A 324 -37.09 -27.53 7.09
C ASP A 324 -37.12 -26.32 6.13
N ARG A 325 -38.22 -25.56 6.17
CA ARG A 325 -38.39 -24.39 5.31
C ARG A 325 -37.32 -23.33 5.56
N PHE A 326 -36.89 -23.15 6.80
CA PHE A 326 -35.92 -22.13 7.18
C PHE A 326 -34.51 -22.46 6.68
N ALA A 327 -34.05 -23.68 6.93
CA ALA A 327 -32.79 -24.21 6.43
C ALA A 327 -32.74 -24.22 4.90
N THR A 328 -33.87 -24.52 4.23
CA THR A 328 -33.97 -24.45 2.76
C THR A 328 -33.76 -23.03 2.23
N VAL A 329 -34.41 -22.02 2.85
CA VAL A 329 -34.23 -20.61 2.48
C VAL A 329 -32.80 -20.15 2.75
N LEU A 330 -32.20 -20.57 3.88
CA LEU A 330 -30.80 -20.28 4.18
C LEU A 330 -29.85 -20.86 3.13
N ALA A 331 -29.99 -22.16 2.78
CA ALA A 331 -29.17 -22.80 1.78
C ALA A 331 -29.29 -22.13 0.39
N GLY A 332 -30.51 -21.80 -0.02
CA GLY A 332 -30.76 -21.05 -1.26
C GLY A 332 -30.13 -19.66 -1.25
N GLY A 333 -30.26 -18.93 -0.14
CA GLY A 333 -29.65 -17.62 0.06
C GLY A 333 -28.12 -17.67 0.00
N ILE A 334 -27.50 -18.64 0.67
CA ILE A 334 -26.04 -18.86 0.62
C ILE A 334 -25.60 -19.11 -0.83
N GLY A 335 -26.32 -19.96 -1.57
CA GLY A 335 -26.03 -20.25 -2.99
C GLY A 335 -26.10 -19.00 -3.87
N LEU A 336 -27.14 -18.19 -3.73
CA LEU A 336 -27.31 -16.94 -4.47
C LEU A 336 -26.21 -15.92 -4.16
N LEU A 337 -25.90 -15.71 -2.88
CA LEU A 337 -24.83 -14.80 -2.47
C LEU A 337 -23.47 -15.31 -2.92
N PHE A 338 -23.23 -16.62 -2.89
CA PHE A 338 -21.99 -17.22 -3.37
C PHE A 338 -21.81 -16.97 -4.88
N VAL A 339 -22.85 -17.18 -5.69
CA VAL A 339 -22.80 -16.86 -7.13
C VAL A 339 -22.54 -15.37 -7.35
N ALA A 340 -23.23 -14.48 -6.63
CA ALA A 340 -22.99 -13.04 -6.73
C ALA A 340 -21.55 -12.66 -6.35
N ASN A 341 -21.01 -13.26 -5.28
CA ASN A 341 -19.64 -13.07 -4.84
C ASN A 341 -18.63 -13.55 -5.89
N GLN A 342 -18.88 -14.70 -6.53
CA GLN A 342 -18.02 -15.21 -7.62
C GLN A 342 -18.03 -14.31 -8.86
N VAL A 343 -19.20 -13.78 -9.23
CA VAL A 343 -19.30 -12.86 -10.38
C VAL A 343 -18.51 -11.58 -10.12
N LEU A 344 -18.58 -11.02 -8.90
CA LEU A 344 -17.80 -9.84 -8.54
C LEU A 344 -16.29 -10.13 -8.51
N SER A 345 -15.89 -11.22 -7.87
CA SER A 345 -14.48 -11.62 -7.76
C SER A 345 -13.87 -11.93 -9.13
N HIS A 346 -14.62 -12.57 -10.03
CA HIS A 346 -14.21 -12.84 -11.40
C HIS A 346 -14.10 -11.55 -12.22
N ARG A 347 -15.05 -10.61 -12.08
CA ARG A 347 -14.98 -9.31 -12.74
C ARG A 347 -13.74 -8.52 -12.35
N ASP A 348 -13.40 -8.51 -11.05
CA ASP A 348 -12.21 -7.83 -10.55
C ASP A 348 -10.92 -8.52 -11.04
N SER A 349 -10.91 -9.86 -11.10
CA SER A 349 -9.82 -10.63 -11.68
C SER A 349 -9.59 -10.29 -13.16
N LEU A 350 -10.67 -10.17 -13.94
CA LEU A 350 -10.59 -9.77 -15.35
C LEU A 350 -10.10 -8.31 -15.51
N ASP A 351 -10.55 -7.39 -14.67
CA ASP A 351 -10.08 -5.99 -14.68
C ASP A 351 -8.59 -5.89 -14.34
N LEU A 352 -8.11 -6.69 -13.38
CA LEU A 352 -6.68 -6.80 -13.05
C LEU A 352 -5.87 -7.37 -14.23
N LEU A 353 -6.34 -8.43 -14.87
CA LEU A 353 -5.68 -9.01 -16.05
C LEU A 353 -5.62 -8.00 -17.20
N HIS A 354 -6.69 -7.23 -17.44
CA HIS A 354 -6.70 -6.17 -18.44
C HIS A 354 -5.71 -5.06 -18.12
N LYS A 355 -5.58 -4.66 -16.85
CA LYS A 355 -4.59 -3.67 -16.42
C LYS A 355 -3.16 -4.18 -16.57
N SER A 356 -2.88 -5.44 -16.19
CA SER A 356 -1.56 -6.05 -16.37
C SER A 356 -1.17 -6.06 -17.84
N ARG A 357 -2.05 -6.57 -18.71
CA ARG A 357 -1.82 -6.60 -20.16
C ARG A 357 -1.63 -5.21 -20.74
N ARG A 358 -2.37 -4.20 -20.28
CA ARG A 358 -2.17 -2.81 -20.74
C ARG A 358 -0.83 -2.25 -20.30
N ALA A 359 -0.40 -2.52 -19.06
CA ALA A 359 0.89 -2.09 -18.56
C ALA A 359 2.04 -2.80 -19.32
N GLU A 360 1.94 -4.11 -19.53
CA GLU A 360 2.88 -4.89 -20.34
C GLU A 360 2.94 -4.38 -21.79
N ASN A 361 1.80 -4.15 -22.44
CA ASN A 361 1.76 -3.59 -23.79
C ASN A 361 2.33 -2.17 -23.84
N GLN A 362 2.11 -1.36 -22.81
CA GLN A 362 2.66 -0.02 -22.73
C GLN A 362 4.18 -0.05 -22.53
N LEU A 363 4.70 -0.99 -21.73
CA LEU A 363 6.13 -1.23 -21.57
C LEU A 363 6.74 -1.72 -22.88
N GLY A 364 6.12 -2.71 -23.53
CA GLY A 364 6.55 -3.22 -24.83
C GLY A 364 6.60 -2.11 -25.89
N ARG A 365 5.52 -1.31 -26.00
CA ARG A 365 5.46 -0.20 -26.96
C ARG A 365 6.48 0.91 -26.67
N ARG A 366 6.77 1.20 -25.40
CA ARG A 366 7.83 2.15 -25.03
C ARG A 366 9.21 1.63 -25.40
N ASN A 367 9.51 0.37 -25.10
CA ASN A 367 10.80 -0.22 -25.45
C ASN A 367 10.99 -0.24 -26.98
N SER A 368 10.00 -0.70 -27.75
CA SER A 368 10.08 -0.69 -29.21
C SER A 368 10.26 0.72 -29.79
N LEU A 369 9.58 1.73 -29.23
CA LEU A 369 9.76 3.12 -29.66
C LEU A 369 11.18 3.63 -29.37
N LEU A 370 11.76 3.29 -28.22
CA LEU A 370 13.14 3.65 -27.89
C LEU A 370 14.13 2.97 -28.83
N ASP A 371 13.94 1.68 -29.10
CA ASP A 371 14.78 0.92 -30.04
C ASP A 371 14.69 1.50 -31.46
N GLU A 372 13.49 1.91 -31.91
CA GLU A 372 13.27 2.56 -33.20
C GLU A 372 13.98 3.93 -33.28
N ILE A 373 13.83 4.77 -32.25
CA ILE A 373 14.51 6.08 -32.17
C ILE A 373 16.04 5.91 -32.21
N ILE A 374 16.59 4.96 -31.45
CA ILE A 374 18.04 4.72 -31.42
C ILE A 374 18.54 4.16 -32.75
N SER A 375 17.79 3.24 -33.36
CA SER A 375 18.17 2.58 -34.61
C SER A 375 18.18 3.52 -35.81
N HIS A 376 17.27 4.51 -35.82
CA HIS A 376 17.16 5.50 -36.88
C HIS A 376 17.85 6.84 -36.58
N ALA A 377 18.60 6.93 -35.47
CA ALA A 377 19.35 8.14 -35.16
C ALA A 377 20.41 8.43 -36.24
N PRO A 378 20.55 9.69 -36.69
CA PRO A 378 21.53 10.08 -37.71
C PRO A 378 22.98 10.05 -37.18
N LEU A 379 23.14 10.00 -35.86
CA LEU A 379 24.41 9.89 -35.15
C LEU A 379 24.75 8.43 -34.83
N GLY A 380 26.04 8.10 -34.82
CA GLY A 380 26.51 6.85 -34.22
C GLY A 380 26.32 6.92 -32.71
N ILE A 381 25.63 5.97 -32.12
CA ILE A 381 25.41 5.90 -30.67
C ILE A 381 26.07 4.64 -30.16
N ALA A 382 26.86 4.76 -29.10
CA ALA A 382 27.46 3.65 -28.39
C ALA A 382 27.23 3.79 -26.88
N ARG A 383 26.85 2.68 -26.25
CA ARG A 383 26.91 2.54 -24.79
C ARG A 383 28.22 1.85 -24.44
N VAL A 384 29.03 2.48 -23.61
CA VAL A 384 30.36 1.99 -23.21
C VAL A 384 30.36 1.74 -21.70
N GLY A 385 30.83 0.57 -21.28
CA GLY A 385 30.89 0.18 -19.88
C GLY A 385 31.93 0.97 -19.09
N PRO A 386 31.91 0.90 -17.75
CA PRO A 386 32.95 1.47 -16.90
C PRO A 386 34.32 0.80 -17.07
N ASP A 387 34.43 -0.25 -17.88
CA ASP A 387 35.67 -0.92 -18.28
C ASP A 387 36.20 -0.43 -19.64
N MET A 388 35.55 0.59 -20.23
CA MET A 388 35.82 1.13 -21.56
C MET A 388 35.53 0.16 -22.72
N ASN A 389 34.81 -0.93 -22.46
CA ASN A 389 34.34 -1.84 -23.50
C ASN A 389 32.96 -1.42 -24.02
N ILE A 390 32.75 -1.61 -25.32
CA ILE A 390 31.49 -1.30 -25.97
C ILE A 390 30.45 -2.33 -25.52
N VAL A 391 29.35 -1.86 -24.94
CA VAL A 391 28.23 -2.70 -24.47
C VAL A 391 27.18 -2.85 -25.57
N ASP A 392 26.89 -1.77 -26.28
CA ASP A 392 25.87 -1.74 -27.33
C ASP A 392 26.14 -0.59 -28.31
N VAL A 393 25.71 -0.73 -29.56
CA VAL A 393 25.83 0.30 -30.59
C VAL A 393 24.63 0.31 -31.52
N ASN A 394 24.26 1.50 -32.02
CA ASN A 394 23.23 1.59 -33.04
C ASN A 394 23.78 1.28 -34.45
N PRO A 395 22.92 0.99 -35.45
CA PRO A 395 23.34 0.69 -36.82
C PRO A 395 24.17 1.79 -37.48
N ARG A 396 23.93 3.06 -37.11
CA ARG A 396 24.70 4.19 -37.66
C ARG A 396 26.16 4.14 -37.25
N MET A 397 26.46 3.75 -36.00
CA MET A 397 27.84 3.58 -35.52
C MET A 397 28.59 2.48 -36.28
N ALA A 398 27.91 1.34 -36.50
CA ALA A 398 28.43 0.24 -37.32
C ALA A 398 28.75 0.69 -38.76
N ALA A 399 27.88 1.52 -39.35
CA ALA A 399 28.11 2.10 -40.67
C ALA A 399 29.29 3.09 -40.71
N LEU A 400 29.44 3.94 -39.69
CA LEU A 400 30.53 4.92 -39.59
C LEU A 400 31.91 4.25 -39.54
N LEU A 401 32.05 3.18 -38.75
CA LEU A 401 33.30 2.44 -38.57
C LEU A 401 33.48 1.26 -39.54
N ARG A 402 32.46 0.98 -40.38
CA ARG A 402 32.44 -0.10 -41.38
C ARG A 402 32.68 -1.49 -40.78
N ILE A 403 32.10 -1.75 -39.62
CA ILE A 403 32.18 -3.03 -38.89
C ILE A 403 30.81 -3.41 -38.35
N GLY A 404 30.48 -4.70 -38.32
CA GLY A 404 29.21 -5.17 -37.79
C GLY A 404 29.06 -4.85 -36.30
N ALA A 405 27.87 -4.43 -35.87
CA ALA A 405 27.58 -4.08 -34.47
C ALA A 405 27.97 -5.21 -33.48
N GLN A 406 27.71 -6.47 -33.83
CA GLN A 406 28.06 -7.62 -32.98
C GLN A 406 29.57 -7.81 -32.79
N GLU A 407 30.39 -7.39 -33.75
CA GLU A 407 31.85 -7.47 -33.64
C GLU A 407 32.43 -6.32 -32.80
N MET A 408 31.69 -5.22 -32.67
CA MET A 408 32.08 -4.10 -31.82
C MET A 408 31.81 -4.38 -30.34
N VAL A 409 30.71 -5.08 -30.03
CA VAL A 409 30.31 -5.38 -28.65
C VAL A 409 31.38 -6.22 -27.95
N GLY A 410 31.77 -5.81 -26.74
CA GLY A 410 32.81 -6.42 -25.94
C GLY A 410 34.24 -5.97 -26.27
N THR A 411 34.42 -5.13 -27.30
CA THR A 411 35.75 -4.61 -27.65
C THR A 411 36.04 -3.26 -26.98
N PRO A 412 37.30 -2.94 -26.64
CA PRO A 412 37.66 -1.65 -26.09
C PRO A 412 37.45 -0.52 -27.11
N VAL A 413 36.85 0.60 -26.69
CA VAL A 413 36.63 1.76 -27.58
C VAL A 413 37.95 2.29 -28.18
N ALA A 414 39.06 2.16 -27.44
CA ALA A 414 40.39 2.57 -27.87
C ALA A 414 40.88 1.85 -29.14
N ARG A 415 40.32 0.68 -29.49
CA ARG A 415 40.65 -0.05 -30.72
C ARG A 415 40.35 0.76 -31.98
N PHE A 416 39.34 1.63 -31.92
CA PHE A 416 38.88 2.44 -33.06
C PHE A 416 39.45 3.86 -33.02
N LEU A 417 40.28 4.20 -32.04
CA LEU A 417 40.91 5.51 -31.92
C LEU A 417 42.28 5.49 -32.59
N HIS A 418 42.64 6.55 -33.32
CA HIS A 418 43.98 6.66 -33.89
C HIS A 418 45.04 6.67 -32.76
N PRO A 419 46.17 5.93 -32.87
CA PRO A 419 47.17 5.83 -31.80
C PRO A 419 47.66 7.17 -31.27
N ASP A 420 47.89 8.14 -32.16
CA ASP A 420 48.35 9.48 -31.80
C ASP A 420 47.31 10.32 -31.02
N GLU A 421 46.02 9.96 -31.12
CA GLU A 421 44.92 10.67 -30.44
C GLU A 421 44.66 10.14 -29.03
N PHE A 422 45.17 8.94 -28.69
CA PHE A 422 44.86 8.26 -27.43
C PHE A 422 45.15 9.11 -26.19
N SER A 423 46.35 9.70 -26.11
CA SER A 423 46.75 10.52 -24.96
C SER A 423 45.89 11.77 -24.81
N ARG A 424 45.49 12.39 -25.93
CA ARG A 424 44.67 13.61 -25.94
C ARG A 424 43.23 13.30 -25.52
N VAL A 425 42.62 12.28 -26.11
CA VAL A 425 41.26 11.84 -25.77
C VAL A 425 41.18 11.39 -24.31
N PHE A 426 42.18 10.67 -23.81
CA PHE A 426 42.25 10.27 -22.41
C PHE A 426 42.25 11.47 -21.46
N GLN A 427 43.02 12.52 -21.75
CA GLN A 427 43.04 13.75 -20.94
C GLN A 427 41.68 14.46 -20.94
N ILE A 428 41.01 14.52 -22.09
CA ILE A 428 39.67 15.13 -22.22
C ILE A 428 38.60 14.31 -21.49
N PHE A 429 38.71 12.99 -21.51
CA PHE A 429 37.77 12.08 -20.88
C PHE A 429 37.96 11.97 -19.35
N GLN A 430 39.14 12.32 -18.84
CA GLN A 430 39.51 12.15 -17.44
C GLN A 430 38.58 12.88 -16.43
N PRO A 431 38.15 14.14 -16.66
CA PRO A 431 37.21 14.82 -15.78
C PRO A 431 35.84 14.13 -15.73
N LEU A 432 35.37 13.60 -16.86
CA LEU A 432 34.12 12.82 -16.93
C LEU A 432 34.21 11.54 -16.10
N TRP A 433 35.32 10.82 -16.23
CA TRP A 433 35.57 9.60 -15.48
C TRP A 433 35.59 9.81 -13.96
N ARG A 434 36.20 10.92 -13.51
CA ARG A 434 36.21 11.31 -12.09
C ARG A 434 34.85 11.78 -11.61
N GLY A 435 33.96 12.14 -12.52
CA GLY A 435 32.65 12.70 -12.24
C GLY A 435 32.68 14.20 -11.92
N ASP A 436 33.76 14.91 -12.29
CA ASP A 436 33.90 16.36 -12.14
C ASP A 436 32.98 17.12 -13.12
N VAL A 437 32.67 16.48 -14.25
CA VAL A 437 31.72 16.94 -15.28
C VAL A 437 30.81 15.78 -15.70
N ASP A 438 29.62 16.10 -16.20
CA ASP A 438 28.66 15.09 -16.65
C ASP A 438 28.80 14.74 -18.15
N THR A 439 29.35 15.65 -18.95
CA THR A 439 29.53 15.49 -20.41
C THR A 439 30.86 16.09 -20.86
N VAL A 440 31.52 15.45 -21.83
CA VAL A 440 32.66 15.98 -22.57
C VAL A 440 32.48 15.75 -24.07
N GLU A 441 33.08 16.61 -24.88
CA GLU A 441 33.02 16.53 -26.34
C GLU A 441 34.37 16.88 -26.96
N SER A 442 34.67 16.29 -28.12
CA SER A 442 35.88 16.59 -28.89
C SER A 442 35.78 16.04 -30.31
N ASP A 443 36.57 16.62 -31.22
CA ASP A 443 36.84 16.02 -32.52
C ASP A 443 38.03 15.08 -32.40
N SER A 444 38.00 13.91 -33.03
CA SER A 444 39.11 12.95 -33.02
C SER A 444 39.16 12.10 -34.28
N ARG A 445 40.38 11.71 -34.67
CA ARG A 445 40.59 10.75 -35.74
C ARG A 445 40.33 9.33 -35.23
N ALA A 446 39.41 8.64 -35.89
CA ALA A 446 39.12 7.24 -35.67
C ALA A 446 39.59 6.40 -36.86
N ILE A 447 39.85 5.11 -36.60
CA ILE A 447 40.28 4.13 -37.60
C ILE A 447 39.09 3.20 -37.89
N ARG A 448 38.67 3.14 -39.16
CA ARG A 448 37.65 2.22 -39.65
C ARG A 448 38.23 0.79 -39.80
N ALA A 449 37.38 -0.22 -39.92
CA ALA A 449 37.83 -1.61 -40.06
C ALA A 449 38.65 -1.91 -41.33
N ASP A 450 38.55 -1.07 -42.35
CA ASP A 450 39.35 -1.11 -43.58
C ASP A 450 40.68 -0.34 -43.47
N ASN A 451 41.06 0.08 -42.25
CA ASN A 451 42.23 0.92 -41.93
C ASN A 451 42.19 2.34 -42.54
N THR A 452 41.03 2.82 -43.02
CA THR A 452 40.88 4.23 -43.39
C THR A 452 40.59 5.10 -42.16
N GLU A 453 41.01 6.36 -42.21
CA GLU A 453 40.75 7.33 -41.14
C GLU A 453 39.43 8.09 -41.36
N VAL A 454 38.81 8.52 -40.26
CA VAL A 454 37.63 9.38 -40.24
C VAL A 454 37.72 10.39 -39.12
N TRP A 455 37.37 11.65 -39.40
CA TRP A 455 37.13 12.66 -38.39
C TRP A 455 35.76 12.48 -37.79
N LEU A 456 35.72 12.17 -36.49
CA LEU A 456 34.50 12.08 -35.73
C LEU A 456 34.44 13.24 -34.73
N HIS A 457 33.36 14.00 -34.78
CA HIS A 457 32.93 14.78 -33.63
C HIS A 457 32.23 13.83 -32.67
N TRP A 458 32.68 13.74 -31.42
CA TRP A 458 32.09 12.87 -30.44
C TRP A 458 31.76 13.60 -29.15
N SER A 459 30.67 13.18 -28.52
CA SER A 459 30.30 13.57 -27.16
C SER A 459 30.12 12.32 -26.30
N ALA A 460 30.49 12.39 -25.03
CA ALA A 460 30.31 11.32 -24.07
C ALA A 460 29.68 11.86 -22.79
N THR A 461 28.63 11.20 -22.31
CA THR A 461 27.91 11.55 -21.07
C THR A 461 27.94 10.38 -20.08
N GLY A 462 28.23 10.67 -18.82
CA GLY A 462 28.31 9.66 -17.75
C GLY A 462 26.94 9.40 -17.13
N VAL A 463 26.39 8.21 -17.34
CA VAL A 463 25.11 7.80 -16.73
C VAL A 463 25.38 7.09 -15.40
N ARG A 464 24.68 7.52 -14.34
CA ARG A 464 24.93 7.05 -12.97
C ARG A 464 23.78 6.19 -12.45
N ASN A 465 24.10 5.23 -11.58
CA ASN A 465 23.11 4.44 -10.86
C ASN A 465 22.57 5.18 -9.61
N ALA A 466 21.60 4.56 -8.91
CA ALA A 466 20.99 5.12 -7.70
C ALA A 466 21.98 5.38 -6.54
N ALA A 467 23.17 4.75 -6.57
CA ALA A 467 24.24 4.96 -5.60
C ALA A 467 25.22 6.08 -6.00
N GLY A 468 24.97 6.80 -7.10
CA GLY A 468 25.79 7.90 -7.60
C GLY A 468 27.06 7.47 -8.36
N ARG A 469 27.27 6.17 -8.58
CA ARG A 469 28.42 5.64 -9.35
C ARG A 469 28.08 5.59 -10.84
N ILE A 470 29.08 5.79 -11.71
CA ILE A 470 28.92 5.63 -13.15
C ILE A 470 28.54 4.18 -13.46
N ASP A 471 27.42 4.01 -14.15
CA ASP A 471 26.88 2.73 -14.63
C ASP A 471 27.38 2.45 -16.05
N TYR A 472 27.39 3.48 -16.91
CA TYR A 472 27.95 3.44 -18.26
C TYR A 472 28.17 4.86 -18.83
N PHE A 473 28.88 4.95 -19.95
CA PHE A 473 29.01 6.16 -20.75
C PHE A 473 28.14 6.04 -22.00
N LEU A 474 27.34 7.07 -22.27
CA LEU A 474 26.60 7.21 -23.53
C LEU A 474 27.43 8.10 -24.46
N ALA A 475 27.96 7.53 -25.53
CA ALA A 475 28.75 8.24 -26.52
C ALA A 475 27.98 8.42 -27.84
N MET A 476 28.03 9.61 -28.41
CA MET A 476 27.45 9.95 -29.70
C MET A 476 28.56 10.42 -30.65
N TYR A 477 28.49 10.02 -31.91
CA TYR A 477 29.52 10.25 -32.93
C TYR A 477 28.88 10.78 -34.23
N GLU A 478 29.46 11.85 -34.75
CA GLU A 478 29.09 12.46 -36.03
C GLU A 478 30.30 12.48 -36.96
N ASP A 479 30.07 12.18 -38.24
CA ASP A 479 31.11 12.28 -39.28
C ASP A 479 31.30 13.76 -39.65
N THR A 480 32.53 14.26 -39.46
CA THR A 480 32.90 15.65 -39.74
C THR A 480 34.01 15.76 -40.78
N ASP A 481 34.27 14.70 -41.57
CA ASP A 481 35.28 14.71 -42.63
C ASP A 481 35.06 15.89 -43.61
N ALA A 482 33.80 16.13 -44.00
CA ALA A 482 33.45 17.20 -44.93
C ALA A 482 33.70 18.61 -44.34
N GLU A 483 33.42 18.80 -43.05
CA GLU A 483 33.63 20.06 -42.36
C GLU A 483 35.12 20.35 -42.17
N HIS A 484 35.88 19.34 -41.73
CA HIS A 484 37.32 19.45 -41.57
C HIS A 484 38.03 19.74 -42.90
N ALA A 485 37.64 19.05 -43.99
CA ALA A 485 38.19 19.32 -45.32
C ALA A 485 37.87 20.73 -45.81
N ALA A 486 36.65 21.23 -45.55
CA ALA A 486 36.27 22.60 -45.88
C ALA A 486 37.09 23.63 -45.09
N ASN A 487 37.26 23.43 -43.78
CA ASN A 487 38.05 24.30 -42.92
C ASN A 487 39.55 24.32 -43.30
N GLU A 488 40.12 23.15 -43.61
CA GLU A 488 41.50 23.06 -44.08
C GLU A 488 41.70 23.79 -45.42
N SER A 489 40.76 23.61 -46.37
CA SER A 489 40.80 24.32 -47.64
C SER A 489 40.66 25.84 -47.48
N ALA A 490 39.83 26.30 -46.53
CA ALA A 490 39.66 27.72 -46.23
C ALA A 490 40.92 28.30 -45.57
N ALA A 491 41.52 27.58 -44.61
CA ALA A 491 42.77 27.99 -43.96
C ALA A 491 43.93 28.06 -44.95
N ALA A 492 44.04 27.09 -45.86
CA ALA A 492 45.06 27.10 -46.92
C ALA A 492 44.88 28.29 -47.88
N HIS A 493 43.64 28.61 -48.27
CA HIS A 493 43.35 29.80 -49.09
C HIS A 493 43.71 31.10 -48.37
N LEU A 494 43.36 31.23 -47.09
CA LEU A 494 43.69 32.41 -46.28
C LEU A 494 45.21 32.60 -46.13
N ALA A 495 45.94 31.54 -45.81
CA ALA A 495 47.41 31.57 -45.73
C ALA A 495 48.05 31.95 -47.08
N GLY A 496 47.48 31.49 -48.20
CA GLY A 496 47.89 31.86 -49.55
C GLY A 496 47.68 33.36 -49.83
N LEU A 497 46.52 33.91 -49.44
CA LEU A 497 46.21 35.33 -49.58
C LEU A 497 47.14 36.22 -48.74
N GLU A 498 47.43 35.84 -47.49
CA GLU A 498 48.36 36.56 -46.62
C GLU A 498 49.78 36.58 -47.20
N ARG A 499 50.24 35.45 -47.75
CA ARG A 499 51.56 35.37 -48.41
C ARG A 499 51.63 36.27 -49.64
N LEU A 500 50.57 36.31 -50.46
CA LEU A 500 50.46 37.22 -51.60
C LEU A 500 50.49 38.69 -51.15
N ASN A 501 49.77 39.02 -50.08
CA ASN A 501 49.75 40.38 -49.55
C ASN A 501 51.12 40.81 -49.00
N ARG A 502 51.85 39.90 -48.35
CA ARG A 502 53.22 40.13 -47.88
C ARG A 502 54.19 40.38 -49.05
N LEU A 503 54.15 39.55 -50.09
CA LEU A 503 54.97 39.72 -51.29
C LEU A 503 54.67 41.04 -52.03
N LYS A 504 53.39 41.42 -52.12
CA LYS A 504 52.97 42.71 -52.67
C LYS A 504 53.58 43.87 -51.87
N SER A 505 53.58 43.77 -50.55
CA SER A 505 54.13 44.80 -49.66
C SER A 505 55.66 44.90 -49.75
N GLU A 506 56.35 43.75 -49.83
CA GLU A 506 57.80 43.67 -50.07
C GLU A 506 58.19 44.24 -51.44
N PHE A 507 57.45 43.92 -52.51
CA PHE A 507 57.67 44.48 -53.85
C PHE A 507 57.50 46.00 -53.88
N VAL A 508 56.42 46.53 -53.28
CA VAL A 508 56.17 47.98 -53.21
C VAL A 508 57.30 48.68 -52.43
N SER A 509 57.79 48.07 -51.35
CA SER A 509 58.92 48.60 -50.57
C SER A 509 60.22 48.62 -51.38
N LEU A 510 60.55 47.52 -52.06
CA LEU A 510 61.78 47.38 -52.84
C LEU A 510 61.80 48.31 -54.06
N VAL A 511 60.68 48.40 -54.79
CA VAL A 511 60.51 49.33 -55.91
C VAL A 511 60.61 50.78 -55.43
N SER A 512 60.01 51.12 -54.29
CA SER A 512 60.13 52.47 -53.72
C SER A 512 61.56 52.82 -53.30
N HIS A 513 62.31 51.85 -52.80
CA HIS A 513 63.72 52.03 -52.43
C HIS A 513 64.58 52.27 -53.69
N GLU A 514 64.44 51.43 -54.73
CA GLU A 514 65.16 51.58 -56.00
C GLU A 514 64.81 52.88 -56.74
N PHE A 515 63.52 53.25 -56.78
CA PHE A 515 63.11 54.53 -57.36
C PHE A 515 63.67 55.72 -56.59
N ARG A 516 63.70 55.67 -55.25
CA ARG A 516 64.28 56.75 -54.44
C ARG A 516 65.78 56.87 -54.67
N THR A 517 66.50 55.75 -54.73
CA THR A 517 67.93 55.75 -55.04
C THR A 517 68.20 56.29 -56.45
N ALA A 518 67.39 55.91 -57.45
CA ALA A 518 67.47 56.48 -58.80
C ALA A 518 67.13 57.98 -58.84
N LEU A 519 66.12 58.44 -58.08
CA LEU A 519 65.76 59.86 -58.00
C LEU A 519 66.85 60.70 -57.35
N VAL A 520 67.52 60.19 -56.31
CA VAL A 520 68.69 60.84 -55.69
C VAL A 520 69.86 60.93 -56.67
N GLY A 521 70.03 59.93 -57.54
CA GLY A 521 71.00 59.98 -58.63
C GLY A 521 70.71 61.06 -59.67
N ILE A 522 69.43 61.39 -59.92
CA ILE A 522 69.03 62.43 -60.89
C ILE A 522 69.02 63.83 -60.25
N SER A 523 68.66 63.96 -58.97
CA SER A 523 68.69 65.25 -58.27
C SER A 523 70.10 65.74 -57.90
N GLY A 524 71.11 64.85 -57.97
CA GLY A 524 72.53 65.22 -57.82
C GLY A 524 73.17 65.89 -59.05
N PHE A 525 72.44 66.04 -60.16
CA PHE A 525 72.91 66.69 -61.40
C PHE A 525 72.26 68.07 -61.68
N SER A 526 71.62 68.69 -60.69
CA SER A 526 71.12 70.07 -60.77
C SER A 526 72.07 71.10 -60.19
#